data_AF-A0A7S2I736-F1
#
_entry.id   AF-A0A7S2I736-F1
#
_cell.length_a   1.000
_cell.length_b   1.000
_cell.length_c   1.000
_cell.angle_alpha   90.00
_cell.angle_beta   90.00
_cell.angle_gamma   90.00
#
_symmetry.space_group_name_H-M   'P 1'
#
loop_
_entity.id
_entity.type
_entity.pdbx_description
1 polymer ?
#
loop_
_entity_poly.entity_id
_entity_poly.type
_entity_poly.pdbx_seq_one_letter_code
_entity_poly.pdbx_strand_id
1 'polypeptide(L)'
;TSGLPTCTKQGVVVFGGHSGLGMLQAMEISRGGMADHIMTVSRRGKPSAPGPSSAFVTSISENCTHYMAACDEGDQKAVECLLDWAPPSMPLPMPAAYAEGSFQEVIMQTKGEMDMMSSVQLERATERIQEVKTKLLMSQRELKARLQHKGFSKEKAELQEQELLLKETEATADELLAELAAKKNAAA
;
A
#
# COMPACT_ATOMS: atom_id res chain seq x y z
N THR A 1 30.45 -9.84 7.19
CA THR A 1 29.54 -9.76 8.35
C THR A 1 28.16 -10.13 7.87
N SER A 2 27.64 -11.25 8.36
CA SER A 2 26.45 -11.96 7.89
C SER A 2 25.20 -11.49 8.64
N GLY A 3 24.70 -10.30 8.32
CA GLY A 3 23.39 -9.86 8.81
C GLY A 3 22.30 -10.65 8.09
N LEU A 4 21.61 -11.53 8.81
CA LEU A 4 20.37 -12.12 8.30
C LEU A 4 19.34 -11.00 8.09
N PRO A 5 18.56 -11.03 7.01
CA PRO A 5 17.48 -10.07 6.81
C PRO A 5 16.48 -10.19 7.96
N THR A 6 16.38 -9.14 8.77
CA THR A 6 15.41 -9.04 9.86
C THR A 6 14.10 -8.55 9.27
N CYS A 7 13.10 -9.43 9.19
CA CYS A 7 11.74 -9.09 8.78
C CYS A 7 10.99 -8.53 10.01
N THR A 8 10.67 -7.24 9.97
CA THR A 8 9.70 -6.63 10.88
C THR A 8 8.71 -5.84 10.04
N LYS A 9 7.61 -6.52 9.67
CA LYS A 9 6.42 -6.03 8.93
C LYS A 9 6.64 -5.68 7.45
N GLN A 10 6.04 -6.48 6.56
CA GLN A 10 5.79 -6.24 5.12
C GLN A 10 6.97 -5.78 4.22
N GLY A 11 8.17 -5.55 4.76
CA GLY A 11 9.38 -5.17 4.03
C GLY A 11 10.63 -5.86 4.59
N VAL A 12 11.68 -5.89 3.76
CA VAL A 12 12.96 -6.53 4.08
C VAL A 12 14.08 -5.49 4.12
N VAL A 13 14.82 -5.47 5.22
CA VAL A 13 16.02 -4.63 5.37
C VAL A 13 17.27 -5.47 5.12
N VAL A 14 18.11 -5.01 4.18
CA VAL A 14 19.38 -5.63 3.82
C VAL A 14 20.54 -4.72 4.25
N PHE A 15 21.13 -5.06 5.38
CA PHE A 15 22.37 -4.45 5.87
C PHE A 15 23.55 -4.79 4.95
N GLY A 16 24.39 -3.80 4.64
CA GLY A 16 25.43 -3.93 3.62
C GLY A 16 24.90 -4.09 2.18
N GLY A 17 23.62 -3.75 1.93
CA GLY A 17 22.94 -3.94 0.65
C GLY A 17 23.51 -3.16 -0.55
N HIS A 18 24.42 -2.21 -0.31
CA HIS A 18 25.12 -1.47 -1.38
C HIS A 18 26.39 -2.19 -1.88
N SER A 19 26.72 -3.36 -1.34
CA SER A 19 27.78 -4.24 -1.85
C SER A 19 27.27 -5.11 -3.00
N GLY A 20 28.17 -5.65 -3.84
CA GLY A 20 27.77 -6.53 -4.94
C GLY A 20 26.99 -7.77 -4.48
N LEU A 21 27.37 -8.36 -3.34
CA LEU A 21 26.66 -9.49 -2.74
C LEU A 21 25.32 -9.09 -2.15
N GLY A 22 25.25 -7.94 -1.47
CA GLY A 22 24.00 -7.43 -0.91
C GLY A 22 22.97 -7.07 -1.99
N MET A 23 23.43 -6.54 -3.14
CA MET A 23 22.59 -6.27 -4.31
C MET A 23 22.06 -7.54 -4.97
N LEU A 24 22.89 -8.58 -5.08
CA LEU A 24 22.47 -9.89 -5.56
C LEU A 24 21.41 -10.51 -4.64
N GLN A 25 21.62 -10.44 -3.33
CA GLN A 25 20.66 -10.93 -2.35
C GLN A 25 19.33 -10.16 -2.42
N ALA A 26 19.38 -8.83 -2.54
CA ALA A 26 18.18 -8.00 -2.72
C ALA A 26 17.42 -8.35 -4.01
N MET A 27 18.13 -8.60 -5.11
CA MET A 27 17.56 -9.04 -6.39
C MET A 27 16.90 -10.43 -6.28
N GLU A 28 17.52 -11.38 -5.59
CA GLU A 28 16.93 -12.70 -5.38
C GLU A 28 15.66 -12.62 -4.53
N ILE A 29 15.67 -11.80 -3.47
CA ILE A 29 14.51 -11.56 -2.62
C ILE A 29 13.39 -10.88 -3.41
N SER A 30 13.69 -9.89 -4.26
CA SER A 30 12.68 -9.23 -5.09
C SER A 30 12.05 -10.18 -6.10
N ARG A 31 12.84 -11.07 -6.70
CA ARG A 31 12.33 -12.11 -7.62
C ARG A 31 11.46 -13.16 -6.92
N GLY A 32 11.68 -13.38 -5.63
CA GLY A 32 10.89 -14.32 -4.83
C GLY A 32 9.48 -13.82 -4.46
N GLY A 33 9.18 -12.52 -4.65
CA GLY A 33 7.86 -11.95 -4.36
C GLY A 33 7.48 -11.95 -2.88
N MET A 34 8.46 -12.13 -1.97
CA MET A 34 8.22 -12.31 -0.53
C MET A 34 8.09 -11.00 0.26
N ALA A 35 8.31 -9.84 -0.36
CA ALA A 35 8.35 -8.53 0.30
C ALA A 35 7.72 -7.43 -0.56
N ASP A 36 6.95 -6.53 0.06
CA ASP A 36 6.34 -5.38 -0.64
C ASP A 36 7.37 -4.32 -1.03
N HIS A 37 8.38 -4.17 -0.19
CA HIS A 37 9.49 -3.25 -0.39
C HIS A 37 10.78 -3.80 0.19
N ILE A 38 11.89 -3.40 -0.41
CA ILE A 38 13.24 -3.76 0.02
C ILE A 38 13.99 -2.49 0.35
N MET A 39 14.65 -2.46 1.51
CA MET A 39 15.50 -1.37 1.94
C MET A 39 16.95 -1.84 2.05
N THR A 40 17.83 -1.31 1.20
CA THR A 40 19.27 -1.57 1.29
C THR A 40 19.96 -0.49 2.09
N VAL A 41 20.82 -0.91 3.03
CA VAL A 41 21.45 -0.03 4.00
C VAL A 41 22.97 -0.13 3.89
N SER A 42 23.67 0.99 4.05
CA SER A 42 25.13 1.02 4.14
C SER A 42 25.56 2.27 4.90
N ARG A 43 26.71 2.19 5.58
CA ARG A 43 27.35 3.36 6.22
C ARG A 43 27.58 4.54 5.26
N ARG A 44 27.84 4.27 3.99
CA ARG A 44 28.14 5.29 2.97
C ARG A 44 26.90 5.80 2.22
N GLY A 45 25.73 5.20 2.45
CA GLY A 45 24.51 5.55 1.73
C GLY A 45 24.57 5.27 0.22
N LYS A 46 23.74 6.00 -0.53
CA LYS A 46 23.58 5.84 -1.98
C LYS A 46 24.90 6.15 -2.72
N PRO A 47 25.37 5.26 -3.61
CA PRO A 47 26.57 5.53 -4.41
C PRO A 47 26.35 6.72 -5.35
N SER A 48 27.32 7.64 -5.38
CA SER A 48 27.26 8.92 -6.12
C SER A 48 27.43 8.80 -7.63
N ALA A 49 27.80 7.63 -8.17
CA ALA A 49 28.08 7.43 -9.59
C ALA A 49 27.24 6.26 -10.14
N PRO A 50 26.74 6.35 -11.40
CA PRO A 50 26.09 5.24 -12.07
C PRO A 50 27.14 4.16 -12.41
N GLY A 51 27.41 3.30 -11.45
CA GLY A 51 28.27 2.12 -11.59
C GLY A 51 27.47 0.87 -11.95
N PRO A 52 28.12 -0.32 -11.98
CA PRO A 52 27.47 -1.61 -12.24
C PRO A 52 26.31 -1.95 -11.28
N SER A 53 26.21 -1.24 -10.14
CA SER A 53 25.07 -1.30 -9.23
C SER A 53 23.76 -0.80 -9.83
N SER A 54 23.79 0.02 -10.89
CA SER A 54 22.57 0.55 -11.52
C SER A 54 21.70 -0.56 -12.11
N ALA A 55 22.30 -1.58 -12.73
CA ALA A 55 21.59 -2.72 -13.31
C ALA A 55 20.82 -3.52 -12.24
N PHE A 56 21.42 -3.70 -11.06
CA PHE A 56 20.77 -4.36 -9.93
C PHE A 56 19.59 -3.55 -9.40
N VAL A 57 19.77 -2.23 -9.24
CA VAL A 57 18.71 -1.33 -8.79
C VAL A 57 17.53 -1.35 -9.75
N THR A 58 17.79 -1.28 -11.06
CA THR A 58 16.74 -1.38 -12.07
C THR A 58 15.97 -2.69 -11.95
N SER A 59 16.67 -3.83 -11.88
CA SER A 59 16.03 -5.14 -11.77
C SER A 59 15.24 -5.34 -10.47
N ILE A 60 15.70 -4.80 -9.35
CA ILE A 60 14.95 -4.82 -8.08
C ILE A 60 13.69 -3.97 -8.21
N SER A 61 13.81 -2.78 -8.81
CA SER A 61 12.70 -1.83 -9.00
C SER A 61 11.62 -2.33 -9.97
N GLU A 62 11.94 -3.25 -10.87
CA GLU A 62 10.97 -3.92 -11.74
C GLU A 62 10.05 -4.88 -10.97
N ASN A 63 10.49 -5.40 -9.83
CA ASN A 63 9.78 -6.42 -9.08
C ASN A 63 9.16 -5.89 -7.77
N CYS A 64 9.77 -4.88 -7.14
CA CYS A 64 9.31 -4.33 -5.87
C CYS A 64 9.83 -2.91 -5.64
N THR A 65 9.29 -2.19 -4.65
CA THR A 65 9.80 -0.85 -4.31
C THR A 65 11.16 -0.94 -3.61
N HIS A 66 12.18 -0.25 -4.14
CA HIS A 66 13.54 -0.24 -3.58
C HIS A 66 13.90 1.09 -2.90
N TYR A 67 14.31 1.02 -1.63
CA TYR A 67 14.82 2.15 -0.85
C TYR A 67 16.30 1.98 -0.52
N MET A 68 17.01 3.11 -0.43
CA MET A 68 18.40 3.16 -0.01
C MET A 68 18.55 4.11 1.16
N ALA A 69 19.11 3.64 2.26
CA ALA A 69 19.44 4.48 3.42
C ALA A 69 20.92 4.42 3.78
N ALA A 70 21.38 5.53 4.33
CA ALA A 70 22.61 5.59 5.10
C ALA A 70 22.29 5.29 6.56
N CYS A 71 22.82 4.19 7.09
CA CYS A 71 22.74 3.89 8.52
C CYS A 71 24.00 3.11 8.92
N ASP A 72 24.51 3.39 10.11
CA ASP A 72 25.62 2.68 10.71
C ASP A 72 25.09 1.61 11.66
N GLU A 73 25.37 0.34 11.34
CA GLU A 73 25.01 -0.82 12.17
C GLU A 73 25.60 -0.73 13.58
N GLY A 74 26.70 0.01 13.77
CA GLY A 74 27.33 0.22 15.08
C GLY A 74 26.65 1.28 15.96
N ASP A 75 25.72 2.07 15.42
CA ASP A 75 24.97 3.09 16.16
C ASP A 75 23.54 2.61 16.44
N GLN A 76 23.30 2.23 17.70
CA GLN A 76 22.00 1.71 18.13
C GLN A 76 20.85 2.69 17.86
N LYS A 77 21.06 4.00 18.04
CA LYS A 77 20.01 4.99 17.78
C LYS A 77 19.72 5.12 16.29
N ALA A 78 20.75 5.00 15.44
CA ALA A 78 20.56 5.02 13.99
C ALA A 78 19.78 3.80 13.49
N VAL A 79 19.98 2.63 14.12
CA VAL A 79 19.23 1.41 13.82
C VAL A 79 17.79 1.51 14.31
N GLU A 80 17.55 2.04 15.53
CA GLU A 80 16.20 2.28 16.04
C GLU A 80 15.41 3.23 15.13
N CYS A 81 16.00 4.37 14.74
CA CYS A 81 15.39 5.31 13.79
C CYS A 81 15.10 4.66 12.42
N LEU A 82 15.95 3.73 11.96
CA LEU A 82 15.78 3.01 10.70
C LEU A 82 14.66 1.98 10.79
N LEU A 83 14.51 1.29 11.92
CA LEU A 83 13.44 0.31 12.13
C LEU A 83 12.09 0.97 12.39
N ASP A 84 12.08 2.16 12.98
CA ASP A 84 10.89 3.02 13.12
C ASP A 84 10.49 3.69 11.79
N TRP A 85 11.40 3.70 10.81
CA TRP A 85 11.12 4.23 9.49
C TRP A 85 10.22 3.25 8.72
N ALA A 86 9.02 3.71 8.41
CA ALA A 86 8.14 3.07 7.45
C ALA A 86 8.30 3.77 6.09
N PRO A 87 8.16 3.05 4.96
CA PRO A 87 8.06 3.70 3.66
C PRO A 87 6.98 4.79 3.71
N PRO A 88 7.26 6.02 3.25
CA PRO A 88 6.29 7.12 3.29
C PRO A 88 5.15 6.72 2.40
N SER A 89 4.03 6.23 2.99
CA SER A 89 2.90 5.55 2.33
C SER A 89 3.05 5.62 0.82
N MET A 90 3.89 4.74 0.25
CA MET A 90 4.11 4.80 -1.18
C MET A 90 2.71 4.60 -1.71
N PRO A 91 2.18 5.53 -2.51
CA PRO A 91 1.04 5.17 -3.28
C PRO A 91 1.55 3.93 -4.02
N LEU A 92 0.95 2.76 -3.75
CA LEU A 92 0.53 1.92 -4.87
C LEU A 92 0.12 2.91 -5.96
N PRO A 93 0.49 2.79 -7.25
CA PRO A 93 -0.10 3.64 -8.27
C PRO A 93 -1.61 3.56 -8.04
N MET A 94 -2.07 4.57 -7.31
CA MET A 94 -3.43 4.76 -6.95
C MET A 94 -3.84 5.25 -8.30
N PRO A 95 -4.69 4.50 -8.98
CA PRO A 95 -5.35 5.07 -10.12
C PRO A 95 -5.83 6.44 -9.69
N ALA A 96 -5.71 7.43 -10.58
CA ALA A 96 -5.84 8.86 -10.30
C ALA A 96 -7.18 9.30 -9.64
N ALA A 97 -7.98 8.37 -9.15
CA ALA A 97 -9.20 8.46 -8.36
C ALA A 97 -9.03 8.84 -6.87
N TYR A 98 -7.83 9.09 -6.34
CA TYR A 98 -7.69 9.43 -4.90
C TYR A 98 -7.36 10.89 -4.62
N ALA A 99 -7.30 11.75 -5.64
CA ALA A 99 -7.24 13.18 -5.41
C ALA A 99 -8.60 13.76 -5.01
N GLU A 100 -9.70 13.18 -5.50
CA GLU A 100 -11.09 13.61 -5.24
C GLU A 100 -12.09 12.62 -5.87
N GLY A 101 -11.71 11.35 -6.05
CA GLY A 101 -12.55 10.37 -6.74
C GLY A 101 -13.55 9.74 -5.79
N SER A 102 -14.81 9.82 -6.20
CA SER A 102 -15.95 9.09 -5.64
C SER A 102 -15.54 7.70 -5.19
N PHE A 103 -15.98 7.27 -3.99
CA PHE A 103 -15.84 5.87 -3.55
C PHE A 103 -16.25 4.87 -4.64
N GLN A 104 -17.16 5.26 -5.54
CA GLN A 104 -17.54 4.46 -6.71
C GLN A 104 -16.41 4.20 -7.70
N GLU A 105 -15.52 5.15 -7.95
CA GLU A 105 -14.44 4.97 -8.93
C GLU A 105 -13.48 3.86 -8.49
N VAL A 106 -13.17 3.84 -7.19
CA VAL A 106 -12.37 2.78 -6.57
C VAL A 106 -13.04 1.41 -6.70
N ILE A 107 -14.35 1.35 -6.41
CA ILE A 107 -15.15 0.12 -6.52
C ILE A 107 -15.17 -0.37 -7.97
N MET A 108 -15.46 0.53 -8.92
CA MET A 108 -15.56 0.21 -10.35
C MET A 108 -14.23 -0.29 -10.91
N GLN A 109 -13.13 0.35 -10.55
CA GLN A 109 -11.82 -0.09 -11.01
C GLN A 109 -11.41 -1.42 -10.42
N THR A 110 -11.61 -1.60 -9.11
CA THR A 110 -11.32 -2.88 -8.46
C THR A 110 -12.11 -3.98 -9.15
N LYS A 111 -13.40 -3.75 -9.44
CA LYS A 111 -14.26 -4.66 -10.19
C LYS A 111 -13.72 -4.99 -11.59
N GLY A 112 -13.26 -3.98 -12.33
CA GLY A 112 -12.72 -4.17 -13.68
C GLY A 112 -11.41 -4.95 -13.72
N GLU A 113 -10.63 -4.90 -12.64
CA GLU A 113 -9.33 -5.59 -12.54
C GLU A 113 -9.44 -7.01 -11.94
N MET A 114 -10.58 -7.39 -11.34
CA MET A 114 -10.78 -8.66 -10.61
C MET A 114 -10.40 -9.92 -11.40
N ASP A 115 -10.55 -9.89 -12.72
CA ASP A 115 -10.26 -11.05 -13.58
C ASP A 115 -8.77 -11.25 -13.85
N MET A 116 -7.95 -10.22 -13.65
CA MET A 116 -6.52 -10.23 -13.95
C MET A 116 -5.65 -10.34 -12.69
N MET A 117 -6.26 -10.40 -11.50
CA MET A 117 -5.55 -10.41 -10.23
C MET A 117 -5.03 -11.80 -9.83
N SER A 118 -3.80 -11.83 -9.33
CA SER A 118 -3.23 -12.99 -8.64
C SER A 118 -3.85 -13.17 -7.23
N SER A 119 -3.64 -14.33 -6.61
CA SER A 119 -4.18 -14.64 -5.26
C SER A 119 -3.77 -13.61 -4.20
N VAL A 120 -2.53 -13.15 -4.24
CA VAL A 120 -2.01 -12.09 -3.34
C VAL A 120 -2.67 -10.74 -3.62
N GLN A 121 -2.96 -10.44 -4.89
CA GLN A 121 -3.66 -9.21 -5.27
C GLN A 121 -5.14 -9.23 -4.86
N LEU A 122 -5.80 -10.40 -4.90
CA LEU A 122 -7.16 -10.58 -4.42
C LEU A 122 -7.29 -10.34 -2.91
N GLU A 123 -6.31 -10.79 -2.11
CA GLU A 123 -6.29 -10.51 -0.67
C GLU A 123 -6.14 -9.01 -0.39
N ARG A 124 -5.21 -8.34 -1.08
CA ARG A 124 -5.02 -6.89 -0.96
C ARG A 124 -6.23 -6.10 -1.45
N ALA A 125 -6.87 -6.54 -2.53
CA ALA A 125 -8.10 -5.92 -3.01
C ALA A 125 -9.22 -6.04 -1.97
N THR A 126 -9.31 -7.18 -1.28
CA THR A 126 -10.28 -7.37 -0.19
C THR A 126 -10.01 -6.41 0.96
N GLU A 127 -8.77 -6.29 1.43
CA GLU A 127 -8.38 -5.33 2.48
C GLU A 127 -8.69 -3.88 2.07
N ARG A 128 -8.38 -3.52 0.82
CA ARG A 128 -8.66 -2.19 0.28
C ARG A 128 -10.15 -1.84 0.26
N ILE A 129 -11.01 -2.77 -0.17
CA ILE A 129 -12.46 -2.53 -0.17
C ILE A 129 -13.01 -2.48 1.26
N GLN A 130 -12.44 -3.23 2.20
CA GLN A 130 -12.77 -3.10 3.63
C GLN A 130 -12.40 -1.71 4.17
N GLU A 131 -11.25 -1.16 3.80
CA GLU A 131 -10.90 0.23 4.16
C GLU A 131 -11.88 1.25 3.58
N VAL A 132 -12.28 1.08 2.32
CA VAL A 132 -13.30 1.93 1.67
C VAL A 132 -14.62 1.89 2.43
N LYS A 133 -15.09 0.69 2.82
CA LYS A 133 -16.30 0.53 3.64
C LYS A 133 -16.18 1.27 4.98
N THR A 134 -15.03 1.15 5.63
CA THR A 134 -14.79 1.81 6.92
C THR A 134 -14.88 3.34 6.79
N LYS A 135 -14.34 3.89 5.70
CA LYS A 135 -14.41 5.33 5.39
C LYS A 135 -15.84 5.77 5.02
N LEU A 136 -16.56 4.99 4.21
CA LEU A 136 -17.97 5.22 3.88
C LEU A 136 -18.85 5.32 5.14
N LEU A 137 -18.66 4.41 6.10
CA LEU A 137 -19.38 4.43 7.37
C LEU A 137 -19.06 5.68 8.20
N MET A 138 -17.81 6.16 8.20
CA MET A 138 -17.45 7.42 8.86
C MET A 138 -18.14 8.60 8.19
N SER A 139 -18.12 8.69 6.85
CA SER A 139 -18.81 9.76 6.09
C SER A 139 -20.32 9.75 6.33
N GLN A 140 -20.96 8.59 6.41
CA GLN A 140 -22.37 8.48 6.77
C GLN A 140 -22.66 8.99 8.19
N ARG A 141 -21.79 8.69 9.17
CA ARG A 141 -21.94 9.18 10.55
C ARG A 141 -21.82 10.70 10.60
N GLU A 142 -20.87 11.28 9.87
CA GLU A 142 -20.70 12.73 9.77
C GLU A 142 -21.92 13.41 9.14
N LEU A 143 -22.44 12.87 8.03
CA LEU A 143 -23.66 13.41 7.40
C LEU A 143 -24.87 13.30 8.32
N LYS A 144 -25.05 12.18 9.01
CA LYS A 144 -26.12 12.03 10.01
C LYS A 144 -25.99 13.04 11.15
N ALA A 145 -24.77 13.33 11.61
CA ALA A 145 -24.53 14.37 12.61
C ALA A 145 -24.86 15.77 12.07
N ARG A 146 -24.50 16.06 10.81
CA ARG A 146 -24.84 17.33 10.14
C ARG A 146 -26.35 17.50 9.95
N LEU A 147 -27.07 16.43 9.59
CA LEU A 147 -28.53 16.42 9.44
C LEU A 147 -29.28 16.73 10.75
N GLN A 148 -28.71 16.37 11.90
CA GLN A 148 -29.30 16.63 13.22
C GLN A 148 -29.01 18.06 13.71
N HIS A 149 -28.04 18.74 13.12
CA HIS A 149 -27.65 20.07 13.56
C HIS A 149 -28.60 21.14 12.98
N LYS A 150 -29.22 21.94 13.87
CA LYS A 150 -30.24 22.95 13.52
C LYS A 150 -29.77 24.02 12.52
N GLY A 151 -28.45 24.22 12.40
CA GLY A 151 -27.83 25.18 11.48
C GLY A 151 -27.96 24.83 9.99
N PHE A 152 -28.22 23.56 9.65
CA PHE A 152 -28.27 23.09 8.25
C PHE A 152 -29.70 22.91 7.72
N SER A 153 -30.69 23.60 8.30
CA SER A 153 -32.09 23.43 7.91
C SER A 153 -32.39 23.75 6.43
N LYS A 154 -31.56 24.56 5.78
CA LYS A 154 -31.69 24.91 4.34
C LYS A 154 -31.06 23.87 3.41
N GLU A 155 -30.00 23.19 3.86
CA GLU A 155 -29.21 22.20 3.09
C GLU A 155 -29.64 20.75 3.39
N LYS A 156 -30.67 20.56 4.21
CA LYS A 156 -31.12 19.24 4.67
C LYS A 156 -31.49 18.28 3.53
N ALA A 157 -32.10 18.80 2.46
CA ALA A 157 -32.46 18.00 1.29
C ALA A 157 -31.21 17.47 0.56
N GLU A 158 -30.21 18.33 0.35
CA GLU A 158 -28.93 17.95 -0.28
C GLU A 158 -28.16 16.94 0.56
N LEU A 159 -28.14 17.12 1.88
CA LEU A 159 -27.50 16.17 2.80
C LEU A 159 -28.20 14.79 2.81
N GLN A 160 -29.52 14.75 2.63
CA GLN A 160 -30.28 13.50 2.51
C GLN A 160 -29.98 12.78 1.20
N GLU A 161 -29.86 13.52 0.10
CA GLU A 161 -29.45 12.97 -1.20
C GLU A 161 -28.04 12.39 -1.15
N GLN A 162 -27.10 13.10 -0.51
CA GLN A 162 -25.74 12.59 -0.26
C GLN A 162 -25.73 11.32 0.61
N GLU A 163 -26.59 11.26 1.64
CA GLU A 163 -26.72 10.04 2.47
C GLU A 163 -27.23 8.85 1.65
N LEU A 164 -28.19 9.09 0.74
CA LEU A 164 -28.72 8.05 -0.14
C LEU A 164 -27.63 7.53 -1.09
N LEU A 165 -26.89 8.43 -1.75
CA LEU A 165 -25.79 8.06 -2.63
C LEU A 165 -24.73 7.24 -1.90
N LEU A 166 -24.33 7.64 -0.69
CA LEU A 166 -23.35 6.88 0.09
C LEU A 166 -23.85 5.48 0.48
N LYS A 167 -25.15 5.31 0.75
CA LYS A 167 -25.73 3.98 1.00
C LYS A 167 -25.70 3.11 -0.24
N GLU A 168 -25.97 3.66 -1.41
CA GLU A 168 -25.85 2.93 -2.68
C GLU A 168 -24.39 2.50 -2.92
N THR A 169 -23.43 3.40 -2.66
CA THR A 169 -22.00 3.04 -2.75
C THR A 169 -21.57 1.97 -1.74
N GLU A 170 -22.16 1.95 -0.54
CA GLU A 170 -21.90 0.90 0.45
C GLU A 170 -22.43 -0.46 -0.01
N ALA A 171 -23.65 -0.51 -0.56
CA ALA A 171 -24.24 -1.75 -1.07
C ALA A 171 -23.36 -2.34 -2.20
N THR A 172 -22.92 -1.51 -3.14
CA THR A 172 -22.02 -1.94 -4.23
C THR A 172 -20.64 -2.41 -3.72
N ALA A 173 -20.10 -1.79 -2.67
CA ALA A 173 -18.88 -2.27 -2.03
C ALA A 173 -19.06 -3.64 -1.38
N ASP A 174 -20.21 -3.89 -0.75
CA ASP A 174 -20.54 -5.17 -0.11
C ASP A 174 -20.72 -6.31 -1.10
N GLU A 175 -21.37 -6.03 -2.24
CA GLU A 175 -21.44 -6.97 -3.37
C GLU A 175 -20.04 -7.35 -3.87
N LEU A 176 -19.17 -6.34 -4.07
CA LEU A 176 -17.80 -6.55 -4.54
C LEU A 176 -16.97 -7.38 -3.56
N LEU A 177 -17.14 -7.18 -2.24
CA LEU A 177 -16.47 -7.99 -1.22
C LEU A 177 -16.90 -9.45 -1.31
N ALA A 178 -18.18 -9.72 -1.55
CA ALA A 178 -18.67 -11.08 -1.72
C ALA A 178 -18.10 -11.74 -2.99
N GLU A 179 -18.03 -11.00 -4.10
CA GLU A 179 -17.41 -11.47 -5.34
C GLU A 179 -15.90 -11.76 -5.16
N LEU A 180 -15.16 -10.85 -4.49
CA LEU A 180 -13.73 -11.03 -4.17
C LEU A 180 -13.51 -12.24 -3.27
N ALA A 181 -14.36 -12.44 -2.26
CA ALA A 181 -14.30 -13.59 -1.38
C ALA A 181 -14.57 -14.91 -2.13
N ALA A 182 -15.55 -14.92 -3.05
CA ALA A 182 -15.84 -16.07 -3.89
C ALA A 182 -14.66 -16.41 -4.82
N LYS A 183 -14.06 -15.41 -5.46
CA LYS A 183 -12.85 -15.56 -6.28
C LYS A 183 -11.65 -16.06 -5.47
N LYS A 184 -11.45 -15.54 -4.26
CA LYS A 184 -10.40 -16.01 -3.35
C LYS A 184 -10.58 -17.50 -3.03
N ASN A 185 -11.80 -17.92 -2.72
CA ASN A 185 -12.11 -19.33 -2.43
C ASN A 185 -11.95 -20.23 -3.66
N ALA A 186 -12.17 -19.72 -4.88
CA ALA A 186 -11.98 -20.47 -6.12
C ALA A 186 -10.49 -20.57 -6.54
N ALA A 187 -9.65 -19.65 -6.06
CA ALA A 187 -8.21 -19.62 -6.32
C ALA A 187 -7.36 -20.31 -5.24
N ALA A 188 -7.98 -20.73 -4.13
CA ALA A 188 -7.39 -21.50 -3.04
C ALA A 188 -7.53 -23.01 -3.29
#